data_AF-A0AA38THN3-F1
#
_entry.id   AF-A0AA38THN3-F1
#
_cell.length_a   1.000
_cell.length_b   1.000
_cell.length_c   1.000
_cell.angle_alpha   90.00
_cell.angle_beta   90.00
_cell.angle_gamma   90.00
#
_symmetry.space_group_name_H-M   'P 1'
#
loop_
_entity.id
_entity.type
_entity.pdbx_description
1 polymer ?
#
loop_
_entity_poly.entity_id
_entity_poly.type
_entity_poly.pdbx_seq_one_letter_code
_entity_poly.pdbx_strand_id
1 'polypeptide(L)'
;MKVALLLIFFLLKLPNQVAVNGNGIEPWLNAPAPAPTPTPWPEQFHALLYMNSTSTHLQITNLWYDWPKGRNVNILQKQLGMMLYDIEWNNGTSFYYTFGEGAQCQTMDFGVGIPRPDFLDGAHYLGQVVTDGFLCNLWEKVDFIWYYEDVVTKRPVRWDFYDGISTHVMTFEIGAVLPDSIVQAPAYCFTEVVNGNDLSET
;
A
#
# COMPACT_ATOMS: atom_id res chain seq x y z
N MET A 1 36.01 -41.61 44.72
CA MET A 1 37.07 -40.66 44.33
C MET A 1 36.41 -39.38 43.80
N LYS A 2 36.56 -38.28 44.53
CA LYS A 2 36.23 -36.91 44.10
C LYS A 2 37.41 -36.36 43.30
N VAL A 3 37.17 -35.67 42.18
CA VAL A 3 37.94 -34.46 41.82
C VAL A 3 36.99 -33.52 41.06
N ALA A 4 36.70 -32.38 41.68
CA ALA A 4 36.08 -31.22 41.05
C ALA A 4 37.16 -30.46 40.26
N LEU A 5 36.86 -30.05 39.03
CA LEU A 5 37.78 -29.24 38.23
C LEU A 5 37.47 -27.75 38.46
N LEU A 6 38.50 -27.04 38.93
CA LEU A 6 38.51 -25.65 39.36
C LEU A 6 38.38 -24.68 38.18
N LEU A 7 37.51 -23.68 38.30
CA LEU A 7 37.50 -22.48 37.46
C LEU A 7 38.72 -21.60 37.80
N ILE A 8 39.50 -21.23 36.77
CA ILE A 8 40.49 -20.14 36.87
C ILE A 8 40.06 -19.04 35.88
N PHE A 9 39.59 -17.92 36.44
CA PHE A 9 39.35 -16.68 35.69
C PHE A 9 40.70 -15.97 35.47
N PHE A 10 41.15 -15.89 34.21
CA PHE A 10 42.21 -14.96 33.83
C PHE A 10 41.59 -13.60 33.50
N LEU A 11 41.76 -12.64 34.40
CA LEU A 11 41.51 -11.21 34.15
C LEU A 11 42.66 -10.66 33.30
N LEU A 12 42.52 -10.68 31.97
CA LEU A 12 43.39 -9.92 31.08
C LEU A 12 42.98 -8.45 31.12
N LYS A 13 43.73 -7.63 31.87
CA LYS A 13 43.71 -6.17 31.74
C LYS A 13 44.31 -5.80 30.38
N LEU A 14 43.49 -5.32 29.46
CA LEU A 14 43.97 -4.67 28.25
C LEU A 14 44.31 -3.19 28.57
N PRO A 15 45.44 -2.67 28.04
CA PRO A 15 45.91 -1.33 28.33
C PRO A 15 45.00 -0.26 27.72
N ASN A 16 44.82 0.79 28.51
CA ASN A 16 44.12 2.02 28.18
C ASN A 16 44.94 2.83 27.15
N GLN A 17 44.24 3.47 26.23
CA GLN A 17 44.62 4.69 25.48
C GLN A 17 45.72 4.55 24.40
N VAL A 18 45.29 4.43 23.14
CA VAL A 18 45.97 5.10 22.02
C VAL A 18 45.20 6.39 21.75
N ALA A 19 45.74 7.51 22.22
CA ALA A 19 45.27 8.83 21.81
C ALA A 19 45.73 9.07 20.37
N VAL A 20 44.80 9.00 19.42
CA VAL A 20 45.04 9.47 18.05
C VAL A 20 44.92 11.00 18.08
N ASN A 21 46.07 11.67 18.12
CA ASN A 21 46.17 13.08 17.74
C ASN A 21 46.02 13.18 16.22
N GLY A 22 44.79 13.37 15.75
CA GLY A 22 44.47 13.61 14.34
C GLY A 22 44.01 15.04 14.12
N ASN A 23 44.94 15.99 14.04
CA ASN A 23 44.69 17.30 13.42
C ASN A 23 44.67 17.16 11.89
N GLY A 24 43.74 16.35 11.39
CA GLY A 24 43.55 16.05 9.98
C GLY A 24 42.08 15.84 9.70
N ILE A 25 41.31 16.92 9.71
CA ILE A 25 39.93 16.92 9.19
C ILE A 25 40.08 16.85 7.67
N GLU A 26 40.07 15.62 7.13
CA GLU A 26 39.79 15.36 5.72
C GLU A 26 38.41 15.99 5.41
N PRO A 27 38.29 17.00 4.53
CA PRO A 27 37.03 17.71 4.26
C PRO A 27 35.94 16.85 3.61
N TRP A 28 36.25 15.58 3.33
CA TRP A 28 35.42 14.67 2.53
C TRP A 28 34.79 13.55 3.36
N LEU A 29 34.58 13.75 4.65
CA LEU A 29 33.67 12.90 5.43
C LEU A 29 32.22 13.13 4.97
N ASN A 30 31.93 12.45 3.85
CA ASN A 30 30.66 12.05 3.26
C ASN A 30 29.44 12.85 3.72
N ALA A 31 29.02 13.80 2.88
CA ALA A 31 27.61 14.18 2.87
C ALA A 31 26.77 12.90 2.78
N PRO A 32 25.72 12.73 3.61
CA PRO A 32 24.83 11.59 3.48
C PRO A 32 24.33 11.53 2.04
N ALA A 33 24.33 10.33 1.45
CA ALA A 33 23.79 10.12 0.12
C ALA A 33 22.36 10.69 0.06
N PRO A 34 21.97 11.34 -1.05
CA PRO A 34 20.62 11.87 -1.17
C PRO A 34 19.60 10.74 -0.94
N ALA A 35 18.49 11.08 -0.28
CA ALA A 35 17.40 10.14 -0.12
C ALA A 35 16.96 9.59 -1.49
N PRO A 36 16.57 8.31 -1.58
CA PRO A 36 16.04 7.76 -2.83
C PRO A 36 14.80 8.55 -3.27
N THR A 37 14.38 8.41 -4.53
CA THR A 37 13.07 8.93 -4.98
C THR A 37 12.10 7.76 -5.09
N PRO A 38 10.83 7.90 -4.66
CA PRO A 38 9.82 6.88 -4.88
C PRO A 38 9.65 6.60 -6.38
N THR A 39 9.51 5.34 -6.76
CA THR A 39 9.23 4.96 -8.14
C THR A 39 7.77 5.27 -8.47
N PRO A 40 7.48 6.01 -9.56
CA PRO A 40 6.10 6.20 -10.00
C PRO A 40 5.43 4.86 -10.29
N TRP A 41 4.13 4.76 -10.03
CA TRP A 41 3.36 3.61 -10.47
C TRP A 41 3.40 3.49 -12.00
N PRO A 42 3.47 2.25 -12.54
CA PRO A 42 3.23 2.04 -13.95
C PRO A 42 1.84 2.53 -14.34
N GLU A 43 1.67 2.99 -15.59
CA GLU A 43 0.38 3.47 -16.08
C GLU A 43 -0.72 2.41 -16.02
N GLN A 44 -0.36 1.13 -16.10
CA GLN A 44 -1.27 0.00 -16.04
C GLN A 44 -0.64 -1.14 -15.24
N PHE A 45 -1.40 -1.75 -14.34
CA PHE A 45 -0.99 -2.98 -13.66
C PHE A 45 -2.18 -3.73 -13.05
N HIS A 46 -1.95 -5.00 -12.76
CA HIS A 46 -2.78 -5.79 -11.84
C HIS A 46 -1.97 -6.11 -10.58
N ALA A 47 -2.62 -6.01 -9.42
CA ALA A 47 -2.05 -6.47 -8.16
C ALA A 47 -3.04 -7.35 -7.41
N LEU A 48 -2.56 -8.51 -6.93
CA LEU A 48 -3.28 -9.29 -5.94
C LEU A 48 -2.86 -8.83 -4.56
N LEU A 49 -3.83 -8.39 -3.76
CA LEU A 49 -3.61 -7.78 -2.46
C LEU A 49 -4.24 -8.62 -1.36
N TYR A 50 -3.52 -8.75 -0.26
CA TYR A 50 -4.08 -9.18 1.02
C TYR A 50 -4.26 -7.95 1.91
N MET A 51 -5.49 -7.71 2.36
CA MET A 51 -5.82 -6.60 3.23
C MET A 51 -6.24 -7.09 4.60
N ASN A 52 -5.71 -6.45 5.64
CA ASN A 52 -6.04 -6.72 7.03
C ASN A 52 -6.43 -5.41 7.72
N SER A 53 -7.63 -5.39 8.30
CA SER A 53 -8.05 -4.30 9.17
C SER A 53 -8.76 -4.85 10.40
N THR A 54 -8.73 -4.08 11.48
CA THR A 54 -9.43 -4.40 12.73
C THR A 54 -10.95 -4.40 12.57
N SER A 55 -11.51 -3.66 11.60
CA SER A 55 -12.96 -3.48 11.39
C SER A 55 -13.57 -4.37 10.31
N THR A 56 -12.80 -4.82 9.30
CA THR A 56 -13.33 -5.54 8.12
C THR A 56 -12.85 -6.97 7.93
N HIS A 57 -12.14 -7.55 8.90
CA HIS A 57 -11.52 -8.88 8.80
C HIS A 57 -10.62 -9.00 7.55
N LEU A 58 -10.19 -10.23 7.23
CA LEU A 58 -9.28 -10.49 6.12
C LEU A 58 -10.00 -10.40 4.76
N GLN A 59 -9.34 -9.77 3.81
CA GLN A 59 -9.84 -9.60 2.44
C GLN A 59 -8.74 -9.85 1.41
N ILE A 60 -9.13 -10.45 0.29
CA ILE A 60 -8.31 -10.47 -0.93
C ILE A 60 -8.90 -9.47 -1.92
N THR A 61 -8.05 -8.62 -2.50
CA THR A 61 -8.45 -7.63 -3.51
C THR A 61 -7.66 -7.86 -4.79
N ASN A 62 -8.34 -7.94 -5.92
CA ASN A 62 -7.71 -7.75 -7.22
C ASN A 62 -7.82 -6.27 -7.59
N LEU A 63 -6.69 -5.59 -7.61
CA LEU A 63 -6.56 -4.19 -8.00
C LEU A 63 -6.16 -4.14 -9.47
N TRP A 64 -6.98 -3.54 -10.31
CA TRP A 64 -6.70 -3.27 -11.72
C TRP A 64 -6.60 -1.76 -11.92
N TYR A 65 -5.37 -1.27 -12.03
CA TYR A 65 -5.08 0.14 -12.24
C TYR A 65 -4.88 0.42 -13.73
N ASP A 66 -5.56 1.42 -14.26
CA ASP A 66 -5.50 1.79 -15.68
C ASP A 66 -5.61 3.32 -15.84
N TRP A 67 -4.46 3.99 -15.64
CA TRP A 67 -4.33 5.44 -15.69
C TRP A 67 -4.73 6.06 -17.04
N PRO A 68 -4.35 5.50 -18.21
CA PRO A 68 -4.75 6.04 -19.51
C PRO A 68 -6.26 6.07 -19.71
N LYS A 69 -6.99 5.13 -19.09
CA LYS A 69 -8.45 5.08 -19.09
C LYS A 69 -9.09 5.72 -17.85
N GLY A 70 -8.28 6.26 -16.94
CA GLY A 70 -8.71 6.98 -15.75
C GLY A 70 -9.58 6.17 -14.81
N ARG A 71 -9.25 4.88 -14.62
CA ARG A 71 -10.03 3.95 -13.80
C ARG A 71 -9.15 3.13 -12.87
N ASN A 72 -9.68 2.83 -11.70
CA ASN A 72 -9.09 1.92 -10.72
C ASN A 72 -10.19 0.94 -10.27
N VAL A 73 -10.03 -0.34 -10.60
CA VAL A 73 -11.05 -1.36 -10.30
C VAL A 73 -10.53 -2.30 -9.23
N ASN A 74 -11.19 -2.28 -8.08
CA ASN A 74 -10.98 -3.23 -6.99
C ASN A 74 -12.07 -4.31 -7.07
N ILE A 75 -11.68 -5.58 -7.07
CA ILE A 75 -12.59 -6.72 -6.91
C ILE A 75 -12.26 -7.38 -5.56
N LEU A 76 -13.14 -7.17 -4.59
CA LEU A 76 -12.94 -7.45 -3.17
C LEU A 76 -13.67 -8.73 -2.76
N GLN A 77 -12.92 -9.70 -2.25
CA GLN A 77 -13.46 -10.91 -1.62
C GLN A 77 -13.14 -10.92 -0.13
N LYS A 78 -14.17 -10.69 0.71
CA LYS A 78 -14.08 -10.85 2.18
C LYS A 78 -14.30 -12.31 2.56
N GLN A 79 -13.72 -12.79 3.67
CA GLN A 79 -13.84 -14.20 4.09
C GLN A 79 -15.28 -14.72 4.20
N LEU A 80 -16.23 -13.90 4.66
CA LEU A 80 -17.64 -14.28 4.85
C LEU A 80 -18.60 -13.32 4.10
N GLY A 81 -18.08 -12.56 3.14
CA GLY A 81 -18.84 -11.54 2.41
C GLY A 81 -19.12 -11.91 0.96
N MET A 82 -20.06 -11.19 0.36
CA MET A 82 -20.25 -11.20 -1.09
C MET A 82 -19.04 -10.57 -1.80
N MET A 83 -18.82 -10.99 -3.04
CA MET A 83 -17.86 -10.31 -3.93
C MET A 83 -18.34 -8.89 -4.18
N LEU A 84 -17.53 -7.91 -3.78
CA LEU A 84 -17.81 -6.49 -3.97
C LEU A 84 -16.90 -5.96 -5.06
N TYR A 85 -17.48 -5.20 -5.98
CA TYR A 85 -16.76 -4.48 -7.01
C TYR A 85 -16.76 -3.01 -6.62
N ASP A 86 -15.59 -2.38 -6.70
CA ASP A 86 -15.41 -0.96 -6.54
C ASP A 86 -14.68 -0.43 -7.77
N ILE A 87 -15.37 0.38 -8.56
CA ILE A 87 -14.75 1.12 -9.66
C ILE A 87 -14.67 2.58 -9.31
N GLU A 88 -13.44 3.08 -9.26
CA GLU A 88 -13.11 4.47 -9.01
C GLU A 88 -12.67 5.14 -10.31
N TRP A 89 -13.10 6.39 -10.52
CA TRP A 89 -12.80 7.16 -11.72
C TRP A 89 -11.96 8.41 -11.41
N ASN A 90 -11.23 8.90 -12.41
CA ASN A 90 -10.41 10.12 -12.29
C ASN A 90 -11.19 11.38 -11.93
N ASN A 91 -12.51 11.41 -12.15
CA ASN A 91 -13.36 12.52 -11.76
C ASN A 91 -13.79 12.48 -10.28
N GLY A 92 -13.38 11.44 -9.54
CA GLY A 92 -13.69 11.23 -8.12
C GLY A 92 -14.96 10.46 -7.83
N THR A 93 -15.71 10.06 -8.86
CA THR A 93 -16.85 9.16 -8.69
C THR A 93 -16.38 7.72 -8.50
N SER A 94 -16.97 7.02 -7.53
CA SER A 94 -16.82 5.59 -7.34
C SER A 94 -18.16 4.86 -7.26
N PHE A 95 -18.20 3.63 -7.73
CA PHE A 95 -19.37 2.75 -7.63
C PHE A 95 -19.00 1.46 -6.91
N TYR A 96 -19.65 1.21 -5.78
CA TYR A 96 -19.57 -0.02 -5.00
C TYR A 96 -20.78 -0.89 -5.34
N TYR A 97 -20.59 -2.08 -5.91
CA TYR A 97 -21.71 -2.93 -6.30
C TYR A 97 -21.44 -4.43 -6.18
N THR A 98 -22.52 -5.19 -6.05
CA THR A 98 -22.52 -6.67 -6.04
C THR A 98 -23.35 -7.21 -7.19
N PHE A 99 -23.03 -8.39 -7.71
CA PHE A 99 -23.85 -9.10 -8.70
C PHE A 99 -24.72 -10.19 -8.06
N GLY A 100 -25.78 -10.61 -8.75
CA GLY A 100 -26.64 -11.73 -8.35
C GLY A 100 -28.00 -11.31 -7.80
N GLU A 101 -28.70 -12.24 -7.17
CA GLU A 101 -29.98 -11.97 -6.51
C GLU A 101 -29.76 -11.00 -5.34
N GLY A 102 -30.56 -9.92 -5.29
CA GLY A 102 -30.39 -8.87 -4.29
C GLY A 102 -29.17 -7.98 -4.53
N ALA A 103 -28.69 -7.86 -5.77
CA ALA A 103 -27.63 -6.93 -6.16
C ALA A 103 -27.86 -5.52 -5.58
N GLN A 104 -26.79 -4.94 -5.02
CA GLN A 104 -26.80 -3.61 -4.43
C GLN A 104 -25.81 -2.71 -5.16
N CYS A 105 -26.07 -1.41 -5.14
CA CYS A 105 -25.12 -0.40 -5.58
C CYS A 105 -25.12 0.80 -4.62
N GLN A 106 -23.93 1.34 -4.40
CA GLN A 106 -23.71 2.60 -3.71
C GLN A 106 -22.76 3.46 -4.56
N THR A 107 -23.22 4.66 -4.89
CA THR A 107 -22.40 5.67 -5.59
C THR A 107 -21.79 6.60 -4.56
N MET A 108 -20.50 6.89 -4.72
CA MET A 108 -19.72 7.78 -3.87
C MET A 108 -19.04 8.85 -4.73
N ASP A 109 -18.90 10.06 -4.20
CA ASP A 109 -18.07 11.10 -4.79
C ASP A 109 -17.03 11.52 -3.74
N PHE A 110 -15.76 11.25 -4.04
CA PHE A 110 -14.64 11.58 -3.17
C PHE A 110 -14.08 12.98 -3.40
N GLY A 111 -14.51 13.68 -4.46
CA GLY A 111 -13.97 14.98 -4.87
C GLY A 111 -12.52 14.95 -5.38
N VAL A 112 -11.87 13.77 -5.34
CA VAL A 112 -10.52 13.50 -5.85
C VAL A 112 -10.53 12.22 -6.65
N GLY A 113 -9.82 12.19 -7.78
CA GLY A 113 -9.69 11.01 -8.61
C GLY A 113 -8.75 9.94 -8.04
N ILE A 114 -8.58 8.88 -8.81
CA ILE A 114 -7.66 7.78 -8.47
C ILE A 114 -6.21 8.29 -8.31
N PRO A 115 -5.35 7.58 -7.57
CA PRO A 115 -3.95 7.95 -7.42
C PRO A 115 -3.27 8.14 -8.77
N ARG A 116 -2.58 9.27 -8.96
CA ARG A 116 -1.71 9.47 -10.13
C ARG A 116 -0.49 8.56 -10.06
N PRO A 117 0.17 8.27 -11.19
CA PRO A 117 1.44 7.54 -11.19
C PRO A 117 2.46 8.11 -10.19
N ASP A 118 2.49 9.43 -10.04
CA ASP A 118 3.39 10.17 -9.16
C ASP A 118 2.79 10.52 -7.79
N PHE A 119 1.77 9.79 -7.30
CA PHE A 119 1.07 10.19 -6.06
C PHE A 119 1.97 10.31 -4.81
N LEU A 120 3.16 9.69 -4.82
CA LEU A 120 4.19 9.81 -3.77
C LEU A 120 5.14 11.01 -3.97
N ASP A 121 4.98 11.83 -5.00
CA ASP A 121 5.79 13.04 -5.17
C ASP A 121 5.66 13.95 -3.95
N GLY A 122 6.78 14.40 -3.38
CA GLY A 122 6.80 15.13 -2.12
C GLY A 122 6.47 14.31 -0.86
N ALA A 123 6.52 12.97 -0.91
CA ALA A 123 6.48 12.12 0.28
C ALA A 123 7.76 12.27 1.13
N HIS A 124 7.64 12.03 2.43
CA HIS A 124 8.73 12.08 3.39
C HIS A 124 9.42 10.72 3.51
N TYR A 125 10.74 10.69 3.30
CA TYR A 125 11.53 9.46 3.47
C TYR A 125 11.72 9.17 4.95
N LEU A 126 11.36 7.96 5.38
CA LEU A 126 11.49 7.53 6.78
C LEU A 126 12.66 6.55 7.00
N GLY A 127 13.33 6.11 5.93
CA GLY A 127 14.44 5.18 6.00
C GLY A 127 14.11 3.81 5.41
N GLN A 128 14.85 2.79 5.85
CA GLN A 128 14.68 1.41 5.41
C GLN A 128 14.14 0.51 6.50
N VAL A 129 13.29 -0.43 6.13
CA VAL A 129 12.64 -1.38 7.04
C VAL A 129 12.43 -2.72 6.35
N VAL A 130 12.51 -3.82 7.10
CA VAL A 130 12.18 -5.15 6.57
C VAL A 130 10.70 -5.45 6.80
N THR A 131 9.97 -5.77 5.73
CA THR A 131 8.57 -6.21 5.78
C THR A 131 8.30 -7.23 4.69
N ASP A 132 7.43 -8.21 4.95
CA ASP A 132 7.05 -9.28 4.01
C ASP A 132 8.23 -10.03 3.35
N GLY A 133 9.40 -10.06 4.02
CA GLY A 133 10.63 -10.65 3.52
C GLY A 133 11.49 -9.74 2.61
N PHE A 134 11.10 -8.47 2.43
CA PHE A 134 11.81 -7.48 1.60
C PHE A 134 12.43 -6.38 2.45
N LEU A 135 13.63 -5.92 2.08
CA LEU A 135 14.17 -4.66 2.58
C LEU A 135 13.54 -3.53 1.77
N CYS A 136 12.74 -2.68 2.41
CA CYS A 136 11.96 -1.64 1.75
C CYS A 136 12.43 -0.24 2.13
N ASN A 137 12.38 0.67 1.16
CA ASN A 137 12.30 2.12 1.40
C ASN A 137 10.90 2.45 1.93
N LEU A 138 10.84 3.20 3.02
CA LEU A 138 9.58 3.63 3.64
C LEU A 138 9.34 5.12 3.37
N TRP A 139 8.15 5.41 2.87
CA TRP A 139 7.66 6.76 2.59
C TRP A 139 6.39 7.04 3.36
N GLU A 140 6.23 8.26 3.87
CA GLU A 140 4.98 8.78 4.40
C GLU A 140 4.46 9.89 3.49
N LYS A 141 3.16 9.87 3.21
CA LYS A 141 2.49 10.91 2.44
C LYS A 141 1.27 11.43 3.19
N VAL A 142 1.31 12.73 3.49
CA VAL A 142 0.23 13.53 4.09
C VAL A 142 -0.42 12.91 5.34
N ASP A 143 0.37 12.25 6.19
CA ASP A 143 -0.07 11.53 7.40
C ASP A 143 -1.22 10.52 7.15
N PHE A 144 -1.37 10.09 5.89
CA PHE A 144 -2.50 9.30 5.42
C PHE A 144 -2.06 7.89 5.01
N ILE A 145 -0.93 7.80 4.29
CA ILE A 145 -0.41 6.54 3.75
C ILE A 145 1.08 6.38 4.04
N TRP A 146 1.45 5.17 4.49
CA TRP A 146 2.83 4.70 4.60
C TRP A 146 3.09 3.68 3.51
N TYR A 147 4.07 3.93 2.66
CA TYR A 147 4.32 3.16 1.45
C TYR A 147 5.68 2.48 1.49
N TYR A 148 5.69 1.17 1.27
CA TYR A 148 6.85 0.30 1.35
C TYR A 148 7.23 -0.16 -0.05
N GLU A 149 8.37 0.31 -0.55
CA GLU A 149 8.92 -0.03 -1.86
C GLU A 149 10.17 -0.91 -1.68
N ASP A 150 10.23 -2.07 -2.32
CA ASP A 150 11.44 -2.90 -2.29
C ASP A 150 12.66 -2.13 -2.82
N VAL A 151 13.75 -2.11 -2.05
CA VAL A 151 14.98 -1.38 -2.39
C VAL A 151 15.58 -1.89 -3.71
N VAL A 152 15.47 -3.20 -3.97
CA VAL A 152 16.12 -3.84 -5.13
C VAL A 152 15.26 -3.73 -6.40
N THR A 153 14.03 -4.24 -6.35
CA THR A 153 13.17 -4.33 -7.55
C THR A 153 12.31 -3.10 -7.79
N LYS A 154 12.26 -2.18 -6.82
CA LYS A 154 11.41 -0.98 -6.88
C LYS A 154 9.91 -1.27 -6.93
N ARG A 155 9.51 -2.51 -6.66
CA ARG A 155 8.10 -2.90 -6.66
C ARG A 155 7.40 -2.44 -5.36
N PRO A 156 6.09 -2.15 -5.42
CA PRO A 156 5.27 -2.02 -4.23
C PRO A 156 5.30 -3.32 -3.41
N VAL A 157 5.53 -3.24 -2.11
CA VAL A 157 5.47 -4.40 -1.18
C VAL A 157 4.27 -4.30 -0.26
N ARG A 158 4.04 -3.12 0.29
CA ARG A 158 2.96 -2.87 1.26
C ARG A 158 2.58 -1.40 1.26
N TRP A 159 1.34 -1.10 1.63
CA TRP A 159 0.98 0.22 2.12
C TRP A 159 -0.03 0.14 3.27
N ASP A 160 0.12 1.05 4.22
CA ASP A 160 -0.73 1.18 5.39
C ASP A 160 -1.45 2.51 5.36
N PHE A 161 -2.72 2.51 5.72
CA PHE A 161 -3.53 3.71 5.87
C PHE A 161 -3.66 4.12 7.34
N TYR A 162 -3.86 5.41 7.57
CA TYR A 162 -4.00 6.00 8.91
C TYR A 162 -5.13 5.38 9.75
N ASP A 163 -6.14 4.78 9.10
CA ASP A 163 -7.29 4.15 9.73
C ASP A 163 -7.04 2.69 10.17
N GLY A 164 -5.80 2.21 10.01
CA GLY A 164 -5.37 0.88 10.46
C GLY A 164 -5.61 -0.23 9.44
N ILE A 165 -5.92 0.10 8.18
CA ILE A 165 -5.92 -0.86 7.08
C ILE A 165 -4.48 -1.07 6.60
N SER A 166 -4.00 -2.32 6.65
CA SER A 166 -2.75 -2.73 6.02
C SER A 166 -3.01 -3.51 4.73
N THR A 167 -2.31 -3.13 3.66
CA THR A 167 -2.42 -3.75 2.34
C THR A 167 -1.08 -4.35 1.94
N HIS A 168 -1.04 -5.66 1.77
CA HIS A 168 0.15 -6.43 1.40
C HIS A 168 0.05 -6.87 -0.06
N VAL A 169 1.11 -6.66 -0.84
CA VAL A 169 1.15 -6.97 -2.27
C VAL A 169 1.66 -8.39 -2.47
N MET A 170 0.78 -9.29 -2.92
CA MET A 170 1.11 -10.69 -3.19
C MET A 170 1.69 -10.87 -4.60
N THR A 171 1.06 -10.26 -5.60
CA THR A 171 1.52 -10.23 -7.00
C THR A 171 1.43 -8.81 -7.55
N PHE A 172 2.29 -8.50 -8.53
CA PHE A 172 2.32 -7.20 -9.19
C PHE A 172 2.70 -7.38 -10.67
N GLU A 173 1.73 -7.23 -11.56
CA GLU A 173 1.84 -7.53 -12.99
C GLU A 173 1.72 -6.23 -13.79
N ILE A 174 2.89 -5.69 -14.18
CA ILE A 174 2.98 -4.44 -14.96
C ILE A 174 2.39 -4.64 -16.36
N GLY A 175 1.56 -3.70 -16.80
CA GLY A 175 0.91 -3.69 -18.11
C GLY A 175 -0.33 -4.58 -18.22
N ALA A 176 -0.72 -5.27 -17.15
CA ALA A 176 -1.95 -6.04 -17.12
C ALA A 176 -3.17 -5.10 -17.17
N VAL A 177 -4.19 -5.49 -17.93
CA VAL A 177 -5.41 -4.70 -18.15
C VAL A 177 -6.67 -5.56 -17.95
N LEU A 178 -7.70 -4.97 -17.35
CA LEU A 178 -8.99 -5.60 -17.23
C LEU A 178 -9.82 -5.35 -18.52
N PRO A 179 -10.46 -6.37 -19.10
CA PRO A 179 -11.33 -6.20 -20.26
C PRO A 179 -12.45 -5.19 -20.00
N ASP A 180 -12.69 -4.30 -20.96
CA ASP A 180 -13.66 -3.20 -20.82
C ASP A 180 -15.09 -3.69 -20.54
N SER A 181 -15.43 -4.91 -20.95
CA SER A 181 -16.72 -5.55 -20.69
C SER A 181 -17.00 -5.81 -19.20
N ILE A 182 -15.98 -5.77 -18.34
CA ILE A 182 -16.09 -6.08 -16.90
C ILE A 182 -16.07 -4.79 -16.05
N VAL A 183 -15.70 -3.66 -16.65
CA VAL A 183 -15.36 -2.43 -15.95
C VAL A 183 -16.58 -1.54 -15.68
N GLN A 184 -17.64 -1.64 -16.46
CA GLN A 184 -18.78 -0.72 -16.30
C GLN A 184 -19.64 -1.06 -15.09
N ALA A 185 -19.97 -0.02 -14.31
CA ALA A 185 -20.96 -0.12 -13.25
C ALA A 185 -22.32 -0.57 -13.84
N PRO A 186 -23.04 -1.48 -13.19
CA PRO A 186 -24.31 -1.99 -13.70
C PRO A 186 -25.40 -0.90 -13.78
N ALA A 187 -26.39 -1.11 -14.65
CA ALA A 187 -27.46 -0.12 -14.90
C ALA A 187 -28.23 0.29 -13.63
N TYR A 188 -28.39 -0.62 -12.66
CA TYR A 188 -29.07 -0.33 -11.39
C TYR A 188 -28.28 0.62 -10.46
N CYS A 189 -27.02 0.95 -10.78
CA CYS A 189 -26.27 2.00 -10.09
C CYS A 189 -26.74 3.42 -10.45
N PHE A 190 -27.52 3.55 -11.53
CA PHE A 190 -27.99 4.83 -12.06
C PHE A 190 -29.50 5.03 -11.88
N THR A 191 -30.19 4.07 -11.25
CA THR A 191 -31.60 4.20 -10.91
C THR A 191 -31.75 4.89 -9.57
N GLU A 192 -32.56 5.93 -9.49
CA GLU A 192 -32.92 6.54 -8.22
C GLU A 192 -33.63 5.51 -7.33
N VAL A 193 -33.31 5.50 -6.04
CA VAL A 193 -34.12 4.77 -5.07
C VAL A 193 -35.46 5.49 -5.03
N VAL A 194 -36.46 4.97 -5.73
CA VAL A 194 -37.84 5.42 -5.59
C VAL A 194 -38.27 5.08 -4.17
N ASN A 195 -38.05 6.00 -3.24
CA ASN A 195 -38.67 5.94 -1.94
C ASN A 195 -40.18 5.95 -2.18
N GLY A 196 -40.90 4.95 -1.66
CA GLY A 196 -42.34 4.76 -1.86
C GLY A 196 -43.25 5.87 -1.33
N ASN A 197 -42.71 7.07 -1.06
CA ASN A 197 -43.42 8.26 -0.67
C ASN A 197 -43.62 9.25 -1.83
N ASP A 198 -43.11 8.99 -3.04
CA ASP A 198 -43.19 9.93 -4.17
C ASP A 198 -44.22 9.55 -5.26
N LEU A 199 -45.19 8.69 -4.92
CA LEU A 199 -46.37 8.43 -5.77
C LEU A 199 -47.58 9.29 -5.39
N SER A 200 -47.38 10.42 -4.74
CA SER A 200 -48.40 11.46 -4.62
C SER A 200 -47.88 12.77 -5.17
N GLU A 201 -48.00 12.95 -6.48
CA GLU A 201 -48.35 14.18 -7.20
C GLU A 201 -47.77 14.15 -8.62
N THR A 202 -48.49 13.53 -9.55
CA THR A 202 -49.14 14.17 -10.72
C THR A 202 -49.82 13.15 -11.63
#